data_AF-A0A7X7FMD2-F1
#
_entry.id   AF-A0A7X7FMD2-F1
#
_cell.length_a   1.000
_cell.length_b   1.000
_cell.length_c   1.000
_cell.angle_alpha   90.00
_cell.angle_beta   90.00
_cell.angle_gamma   90.00
#
_symmetry.space_group_name_H-M   'P 1'
#
loop_
_entity.id
_entity.type
_entity.pdbx_description
1 polymer ?
#
loop_
_entity_poly.entity_id
_entity_poly.type
_entity_poly.pdbx_seq_one_letter_code
_entity_poly.pdbx_strand_id
1 'polypeptide(L)'
;MSEQISRRKLLKHSAAAVASAAILPGCMQSARITLSGSHPATAPSRPDSSDKVVLGLFPRDGDLSPQMAVRDVCRQLDWSWLRRGDSVFVKLSSNSAHPHPGTTSPNAVRGIVAELLDRGAGRVLVGDQGGVEYVRLAKGDKRHGSTENLTRKNGLHEAIVDSGARPCFFDDYGY
;
A
#
# COMPACT_ATOMS: atom_id res chain seq x y z
N MET A 1 -10.98 44.18 -8.65
CA MET A 1 -11.07 43.45 -7.37
C MET A 1 -11.26 41.97 -7.71
N SER A 2 -10.25 41.14 -7.43
CA SER A 2 -10.29 39.70 -7.73
C SER A 2 -11.04 38.97 -6.62
N GLU A 3 -12.17 38.32 -6.92
CA GLU A 3 -12.88 37.49 -5.95
C GLU A 3 -12.05 36.21 -5.68
N GLN A 4 -11.61 36.07 -4.43
CA GLN A 4 -10.87 34.89 -3.99
C GLN A 4 -11.85 33.75 -3.69
N ILE A 5 -11.89 32.73 -4.56
CA ILE A 5 -12.71 31.53 -4.35
C ILE A 5 -12.12 30.70 -3.19
N SER A 6 -12.88 30.62 -2.08
CA SER A 6 -12.52 29.77 -0.94
C SER A 6 -12.99 28.32 -1.15
N ARG A 7 -12.16 27.34 -0.75
CA ARG A 7 -12.47 25.89 -0.73
C ARG A 7 -13.83 25.57 -0.10
N ARG A 8 -14.25 26.36 0.90
CA ARG A 8 -15.53 26.20 1.60
C ARG A 8 -16.74 26.60 0.73
N LYS A 9 -16.57 27.57 -0.18
CA LYS A 9 -17.60 27.96 -1.16
C LYS A 9 -17.73 26.88 -2.23
N LEU A 10 -16.63 26.30 -2.69
CA LEU A 10 -16.63 25.21 -3.68
C LEU A 10 -17.40 23.98 -3.18
N LEU A 11 -17.12 23.54 -1.95
CA LEU A 11 -17.78 22.37 -1.33
C LEU A 11 -19.29 22.56 -1.09
N LYS A 12 -19.73 23.80 -0.85
CA LYS A 12 -21.16 24.11 -0.68
C LYS A 12 -21.91 24.09 -2.01
N HIS A 13 -21.26 24.45 -3.12
CA HIS A 13 -21.90 24.43 -4.43
C HIS A 13 -21.91 23.03 -5.06
N SER A 14 -20.93 22.17 -4.75
CA SER A 14 -20.92 20.78 -5.19
C SER A 14 -21.87 19.86 -4.42
N ALA A 15 -22.30 20.23 -3.21
CA ALA A 15 -23.28 19.48 -2.43
C ALA A 15 -24.73 19.59 -2.96
N ALA A 16 -25.01 20.52 -3.88
CA ALA A 16 -26.36 20.76 -4.41
C ALA A 16 -26.60 20.18 -5.82
N ALA A 17 -25.64 19.45 -6.41
CA ALA A 17 -25.70 19.01 -7.81
C ALA A 17 -25.64 17.49 -8.05
N VAL A 18 -25.85 16.64 -7.03
CA VAL A 18 -26.00 15.18 -7.25
C VAL A 18 -27.21 14.66 -6.47
N ALA A 19 -28.37 15.25 -6.75
CA ALA A 19 -29.65 14.59 -6.52
C ALA A 19 -30.28 14.36 -7.90
N SER A 20 -30.43 13.09 -8.28
CA SER A 20 -31.02 12.58 -9.52
C SER A 20 -30.06 12.39 -10.71
N ALA A 21 -29.37 11.26 -10.71
CA ALA A 21 -29.08 10.52 -11.94
C ALA A 21 -29.25 9.02 -11.66
N ALA A 22 -30.38 8.51 -12.15
CA ALA A 22 -30.71 7.12 -12.49
C ALA A 22 -30.07 5.97 -11.69
N ILE A 23 -30.95 5.20 -11.05
CA ILE A 23 -30.75 3.78 -10.75
C ILE A 23 -30.46 3.06 -12.07
N LEU A 24 -29.17 2.86 -12.39
CA LEU A 24 -28.73 1.88 -13.37
C LEU A 24 -28.47 0.56 -12.63
N PRO A 25 -29.18 -0.53 -12.94
CA PRO A 25 -28.79 -1.85 -12.45
C PRO A 25 -27.50 -2.26 -13.17
N GLY A 26 -26.49 -2.71 -12.41
CA GLY A 26 -25.40 -3.50 -12.98
C GLY A 26 -24.00 -2.88 -13.06
N CYS A 27 -23.59 -2.02 -12.13
CA CYS A 27 -22.16 -1.81 -11.87
C CYS A 27 -21.61 -3.02 -11.09
N MET A 28 -21.38 -4.16 -11.77
CA MET A 28 -20.49 -5.27 -11.41
C MET A 28 -20.69 -6.44 -12.40
N GLN A 29 -20.54 -6.20 -13.70
CA GLN A 29 -20.20 -7.31 -14.58
C GLN A 29 -18.72 -7.64 -14.30
N SER A 30 -18.46 -8.73 -13.56
CA SER A 30 -17.11 -9.29 -13.51
C SER A 30 -16.75 -9.75 -14.92
N ALA A 31 -16.08 -8.87 -15.67
CA ALA A 31 -15.39 -9.28 -16.88
C ALA A 31 -14.29 -10.24 -16.44
N ARG A 32 -14.50 -11.54 -16.63
CA ARG A 32 -13.41 -12.53 -16.54
C ARG A 32 -12.45 -12.23 -17.69
N ILE A 33 -11.39 -11.49 -17.40
CA ILE A 33 -10.28 -11.34 -18.32
C ILE A 33 -9.60 -12.70 -18.39
N THR A 34 -9.79 -13.41 -19.50
CA THR A 34 -9.09 -14.66 -19.75
C THR A 34 -7.68 -14.30 -20.19
N LEU A 35 -6.71 -14.33 -19.27
CA LEU A 35 -5.28 -14.06 -19.55
C LEU A 35 -4.59 -15.22 -20.29
N SER A 36 -5.34 -16.06 -21.00
CA SER A 36 -4.75 -17.15 -21.78
C SER A 36 -4.17 -16.56 -23.06
N GLY A 37 -2.91 -16.14 -22.99
CA GLY A 37 -2.15 -15.67 -24.16
C GLY A 37 -1.45 -14.33 -24.02
N SER A 38 -1.22 -13.81 -22.80
CA SER A 38 -0.32 -12.66 -22.65
C SER A 38 1.12 -13.11 -22.90
N HIS A 39 1.51 -13.18 -24.17
CA HIS A 39 2.89 -12.92 -24.55
C HIS A 39 3.29 -11.59 -23.91
N PRO A 40 4.47 -11.47 -23.27
CA PRO A 40 4.93 -10.17 -22.80
C PRO A 40 4.86 -9.24 -24.00
N ALA A 41 4.04 -8.20 -23.90
CA ALA A 41 4.03 -7.16 -24.93
C ALA A 41 5.46 -6.64 -24.98
N THR A 42 6.19 -6.98 -26.05
CA THR A 42 7.45 -6.33 -26.39
C THR A 42 7.09 -4.89 -26.76
N ALA A 43 6.92 -4.07 -25.72
CA ALA A 43 6.72 -2.65 -25.90
C ALA A 43 7.96 -2.11 -26.62
N PRO A 44 7.80 -1.29 -27.67
CA PRO A 44 8.94 -0.64 -28.29
C PRO A 44 9.72 0.11 -27.22
N SER A 45 11.04 -0.01 -27.24
CA SER A 45 11.96 0.61 -26.28
C SER A 45 11.83 2.13 -26.34
N ARG A 46 10.87 2.69 -25.59
CA ARG A 46 10.83 4.12 -25.29
C ARG A 46 12.00 4.43 -24.36
N PRO A 47 12.70 5.56 -24.57
CA PRO A 47 13.78 5.98 -23.69
C PRO A 47 13.29 5.97 -22.23
N ASP A 48 14.19 5.65 -21.30
CA ASP A 48 13.94 5.68 -19.86
C ASP A 48 13.45 7.06 -19.44
N SER A 49 12.14 7.22 -19.35
CA SER A 49 11.48 8.33 -18.68
C SER A 49 11.41 8.00 -17.20
N SER A 50 11.69 8.99 -16.35
CA SER A 50 11.50 8.95 -14.90
C SER A 50 10.06 8.61 -14.48
N ASP A 51 9.11 8.63 -15.41
CA ASP A 51 7.68 8.51 -15.16
C ASP A 51 7.15 7.09 -15.47
N LYS A 52 8.06 6.12 -15.62
CA LYS A 52 7.68 4.71 -15.86
C LYS A 52 7.02 4.13 -14.61
N VAL A 53 5.84 3.53 -14.81
CA VAL A 53 5.11 2.76 -13.79
C VAL A 53 5.18 1.28 -14.15
N VAL A 54 5.54 0.44 -13.18
CA VAL A 54 5.47 -1.02 -13.33
C VAL A 54 4.16 -1.50 -12.74
N LEU A 55 3.33 -2.15 -13.57
CA LEU A 55 2.13 -2.84 -13.12
C LEU A 55 2.35 -4.35 -13.26
N GLY A 56 2.42 -5.06 -12.13
CA GLY A 56 2.45 -6.51 -12.11
C GLY A 56 1.03 -7.07 -11.96
N LEU A 57 0.60 -7.91 -12.91
CA LEU A 57 -0.62 -8.70 -12.77
C LEU A 57 -0.23 -10.12 -12.38
N PHE A 58 -0.88 -10.65 -11.34
CA PHE A 58 -0.62 -11.99 -10.85
C PHE A 58 -1.91 -12.82 -10.91
N PRO A 59 -1.95 -13.90 -11.72
CA PRO A 59 -3.12 -14.77 -11.80
C PRO A 59 -3.23 -15.61 -10.52
N ARG A 60 -4.43 -15.62 -9.92
CA ARG A 60 -4.70 -16.38 -8.69
C ARG A 60 -4.43 -17.88 -8.83
N ASP A 61 -4.61 -18.42 -10.03
CA ASP A 61 -4.54 -19.86 -10.33
C ASP A 61 -3.19 -20.26 -10.98
N GLY A 62 -2.17 -19.40 -10.91
CA GLY A 62 -0.83 -19.70 -11.42
C GLY A 62 0.09 -20.37 -10.40
N ASP A 63 1.19 -20.97 -10.87
CA ASP A 63 2.19 -21.63 -10.03
C ASP A 63 3.09 -20.66 -9.24
N LEU A 64 3.08 -19.38 -9.62
CA LEU A 64 3.91 -18.36 -8.97
C LEU A 64 3.28 -17.97 -7.62
N SER A 65 4.07 -17.82 -6.55
CA SER A 65 3.50 -17.33 -5.28
C SER A 65 3.29 -15.81 -5.32
N PRO A 66 2.30 -15.24 -4.60
CA PRO A 66 2.12 -13.79 -4.53
C PRO A 66 3.38 -13.03 -4.08
N GLN A 67 4.20 -13.65 -3.22
CA GLN A 67 5.49 -13.12 -2.76
C GLN A 67 6.49 -13.03 -3.91
N MET A 68 6.59 -14.08 -4.74
CA MET A 68 7.47 -14.06 -5.92
C MET A 68 7.01 -13.04 -6.96
N ALA A 69 5.69 -12.89 -7.16
CA ALA A 69 5.15 -11.87 -8.06
C ALA A 69 5.56 -10.44 -7.65
N VAL A 70 5.56 -10.15 -6.34
CA VAL A 70 6.06 -8.88 -5.81
C VAL A 70 7.56 -8.71 -6.11
N ARG A 71 8.35 -9.76 -5.89
CA ARG A 71 9.79 -9.72 -6.18
C ARG A 71 10.09 -9.52 -7.67
N ASP A 72 9.31 -10.13 -8.55
CA ASP A 72 9.46 -9.96 -10.01
C ASP A 72 9.22 -8.51 -10.45
N VAL A 73 8.26 -7.82 -9.83
CA VAL A 73 8.06 -6.38 -10.02
C VAL A 73 9.25 -5.60 -9.46
N CYS A 74 9.73 -5.94 -8.27
CA CYS A 74 10.86 -5.25 -7.66
C CYS A 74 12.13 -5.30 -8.50
N ARG A 75 12.41 -6.39 -9.22
CA ARG A 75 13.59 -6.48 -10.10
C ARG A 75 13.60 -5.47 -11.25
N GLN A 76 12.46 -4.85 -11.57
CA GLN A 76 12.32 -3.84 -12.61
C GLN A 76 12.46 -2.41 -12.08
N LEU A 77 12.56 -2.23 -10.76
CA LEU A 77 12.70 -0.91 -10.13
C LEU A 77 14.16 -0.48 -10.07
N ASP A 78 14.39 0.83 -9.96
CA ASP A 78 15.71 1.36 -9.66
C ASP A 78 16.04 1.20 -8.17
N TRP A 79 17.21 0.62 -7.91
CA TRP A 79 17.76 0.37 -6.57
C TRP A 79 19.10 1.07 -6.33
N SER A 80 19.49 1.99 -7.22
CA SER A 80 20.75 2.75 -7.11
C SER A 80 20.88 3.53 -5.79
N TRP A 81 19.75 3.80 -5.12
CA TRP A 81 19.68 4.46 -3.82
C TRP A 81 20.02 3.55 -2.63
N LEU A 82 19.90 2.22 -2.78
CA LEU A 82 20.07 1.28 -1.69
C LEU A 82 21.53 0.82 -1.59
N ARG A 83 22.18 1.08 -0.46
CA ARG A 83 23.54 0.61 -0.16
C ARG A 83 23.51 -0.51 0.87
N ARG A 84 24.56 -1.33 0.84
CA ARG A 84 24.73 -2.41 1.81
C ARG A 84 24.82 -1.84 3.23
N GLY A 85 24.03 -2.36 4.14
CA GLY A 85 23.96 -1.93 5.54
C GLY A 85 22.93 -0.84 5.80
N ASP A 86 22.28 -0.27 4.78
CA ASP A 86 21.29 0.78 4.97
C ASP A 86 20.11 0.30 5.79
N SER A 87 19.50 1.24 6.53
CA SER A 87 18.20 1.05 7.17
C SER A 87 17.10 1.54 6.26
N VAL A 88 16.13 0.69 5.94
CA VAL A 88 14.98 1.04 5.11
C VAL A 88 13.71 0.95 5.94
N PHE A 89 12.87 1.98 5.85
CA PHE A 89 11.52 1.96 6.43
C PHE A 89 10.48 1.71 5.32
N VAL A 90 9.68 0.67 5.46
CA VAL A 90 8.57 0.34 4.57
C VAL A 90 7.27 0.79 5.24
N LYS A 91 6.67 1.82 4.65
CA LYS A 91 5.37 2.34 5.09
C LYS A 91 4.24 1.43 4.61
N LEU A 92 3.41 0.97 5.53
CA LEU A 92 2.20 0.21 5.20
C LEU A 92 1.01 1.14 4.92
N SER A 93 -0.05 0.56 4.38
CA SER A 93 -1.42 1.08 4.47
C SER A 93 -2.16 0.24 5.50
N SER A 94 -2.23 0.73 6.74
CA SER A 94 -2.81 0.00 7.88
C SER A 94 -3.63 0.93 8.78
N ASN A 95 -4.82 1.30 8.32
CA ASN A 95 -5.73 2.20 9.04
C ASN A 95 -6.78 1.48 9.92
N SER A 96 -6.92 0.16 9.80
CA SER A 96 -7.97 -0.64 10.46
C SER A 96 -7.53 -2.11 10.64
N ALA A 97 -8.36 -2.91 11.32
CA ALA A 97 -8.15 -4.34 11.48
C ALA A 97 -8.67 -5.18 10.31
N HIS A 98 -9.16 -4.56 9.23
CA HIS A 98 -9.63 -5.30 8.06
C HIS A 98 -8.46 -6.03 7.40
N PRO A 99 -8.65 -7.28 6.95
CA PRO A 99 -7.64 -7.96 6.15
C PRO A 99 -7.51 -7.31 4.77
N HIS A 100 -6.44 -7.64 4.06
CA HIS A 100 -6.33 -7.36 2.62
C HIS A 100 -7.62 -7.82 1.88
N PRO A 101 -8.20 -6.99 0.98
CA PRO A 101 -7.65 -5.76 0.39
C PRO A 101 -7.95 -4.45 1.13
N GLY A 102 -8.53 -4.49 2.34
CA GLY A 102 -8.74 -3.28 3.15
C GLY A 102 -7.46 -2.64 3.69
N THR A 103 -6.37 -3.42 3.74
CA THR A 103 -5.02 -3.01 4.12
C THR A 103 -3.98 -3.57 3.15
N THR A 104 -2.71 -3.19 3.33
CA THR A 104 -1.59 -3.81 2.62
C THR A 104 -1.66 -5.34 2.70
N SER A 105 -1.28 -6.02 1.61
CA SER A 105 -1.22 -7.47 1.58
C SER A 105 -0.05 -8.00 2.44
N PRO A 106 -0.28 -8.95 3.35
CA PRO A 106 0.78 -9.66 4.07
C PRO A 106 1.83 -10.30 3.12
N ASN A 107 1.42 -10.75 1.93
CA ASN A 107 2.35 -11.32 0.96
C ASN A 107 3.24 -10.25 0.30
N ALA A 108 2.70 -9.04 0.11
CA ALA A 108 3.49 -7.91 -0.37
C ALA A 108 4.57 -7.50 0.64
N VAL A 109 4.24 -7.53 1.94
CA VAL A 109 5.22 -7.28 3.02
C VAL A 109 6.35 -8.32 2.96
N ARG A 110 6.01 -9.61 2.91
CA ARG A 110 7.03 -10.67 2.83
C ARG A 110 7.91 -10.52 1.59
N GLY A 111 7.31 -10.23 0.43
CA GLY A 111 8.03 -10.04 -0.83
C GLY A 111 9.00 -8.86 -0.80
N ILE A 112 8.55 -7.68 -0.36
CA ILE A 112 9.37 -6.46 -0.35
C ILE A 112 10.49 -6.53 0.70
N VAL A 113 10.20 -7.11 1.87
CA VAL A 113 11.21 -7.28 2.93
C VAL A 113 12.31 -8.24 2.47
N ALA A 114 11.93 -9.39 1.91
CA ALA A 114 12.90 -10.35 1.38
C ALA A 114 13.78 -9.72 0.29
N GLU A 115 13.19 -8.95 -0.63
CA GLU A 115 13.93 -8.26 -1.67
C GLU A 115 14.91 -7.20 -1.12
N LEU A 116 14.50 -6.42 -0.12
CA LEU A 116 15.36 -5.42 0.53
C LEU A 116 16.56 -6.06 1.23
N LEU A 117 16.32 -7.14 1.97
CA LEU A 117 17.36 -7.88 2.69
C LEU A 117 18.33 -8.56 1.71
N ASP A 118 17.81 -9.22 0.67
CA ASP A 118 18.63 -9.87 -0.38
C ASP A 118 19.53 -8.86 -1.12
N ARG A 119 19.08 -7.60 -1.25
CA ARG A 119 19.87 -6.49 -1.84
C ARG A 119 20.88 -5.87 -0.87
N GLY A 120 20.89 -6.31 0.38
CA GLY A 120 21.88 -5.95 1.38
C GLY A 120 21.46 -4.85 2.34
N ALA A 121 20.17 -4.52 2.45
CA ALA A 121 19.70 -3.69 3.56
C ALA A 121 20.13 -4.31 4.89
N GLY A 122 20.75 -3.52 5.78
CA GLY A 122 21.18 -3.99 7.09
C GLY A 122 20.04 -4.11 8.09
N ARG A 123 18.98 -3.32 7.89
CA ARG A 123 17.78 -3.32 8.73
C ARG A 123 16.57 -2.88 7.93
N VAL A 124 15.48 -3.63 8.03
CA VAL A 124 14.18 -3.23 7.48
C VAL A 124 13.21 -3.01 8.63
N LEU A 125 12.70 -1.78 8.72
CA LEU A 125 11.62 -1.40 9.62
C LEU A 125 10.33 -1.37 8.81
N VAL A 126 9.23 -1.87 9.36
CA VAL A 126 7.94 -1.87 8.65
C VAL A 126 6.86 -1.43 9.62
N GLY A 127 6.02 -0.50 9.17
CA GLY A 127 4.88 -0.09 9.99
C GLY A 127 4.11 1.10 9.45
N ASP A 128 3.22 1.60 10.30
CA ASP A 128 2.28 2.68 10.06
C ASP A 128 1.76 3.20 11.42
N GLN A 129 0.78 4.09 11.37
CA GLN A 129 -0.17 4.40 12.42
C GLN A 129 -1.58 3.96 11.99
N GLY A 130 -2.35 3.42 12.94
CA GLY A 130 -3.77 3.16 12.77
C GLY A 130 -4.57 4.41 12.42
N GLY A 131 -5.78 4.23 11.89
CA GLY A 131 -6.67 5.34 11.58
C GLY A 131 -7.06 6.15 12.83
N VAL A 132 -7.47 7.39 12.63
CA VAL A 132 -7.87 8.33 13.72
C VAL A 132 -9.01 7.81 14.62
N GLU A 133 -9.79 6.84 14.14
CA GLU A 133 -10.78 6.14 14.96
C GLU A 133 -10.10 5.37 16.10
N TYR A 134 -8.95 4.78 15.81
CA TYR A 134 -8.19 3.83 16.60
C TYR A 134 -6.99 4.46 17.32
N VAL A 135 -6.54 5.64 16.87
CA VAL A 135 -5.48 6.42 17.48
C VAL A 135 -6.05 7.78 17.87
N ARG A 136 -6.13 8.05 19.18
CA ARG A 136 -6.66 9.31 19.71
C ARG A 136 -5.67 9.95 20.68
N LEU A 137 -5.48 11.26 20.52
CA LEU A 137 -4.96 12.12 21.57
C LEU A 137 -6.09 12.34 22.59
N ALA A 138 -5.95 11.79 23.79
CA ALA A 138 -6.89 12.02 24.89
C ALA A 138 -6.55 13.34 25.62
N LYS A 139 -7.37 13.76 26.60
CA LYS A 139 -7.02 14.92 27.45
C LYS A 139 -5.72 14.64 28.23
N GLY A 140 -4.81 15.62 28.23
CA GLY A 140 -3.43 15.47 28.75
C GLY A 140 -2.52 14.72 27.78
N ASP A 141 -1.33 14.29 28.22
CA ASP A 141 -0.40 13.50 27.39
C ASP A 141 -0.81 12.03 27.24
N LYS A 142 -2.10 11.70 27.46
CA LYS A 142 -2.62 10.33 27.35
C LYS A 142 -2.88 9.98 25.90
N ARG A 143 -2.35 8.84 25.48
CA ARG A 143 -2.46 8.31 24.11
C ARG A 143 -3.13 6.95 24.12
N HIS A 144 -4.01 6.73 23.14
CA HIS A 144 -4.54 5.41 22.83
C HIS A 144 -3.87 4.94 21.54
N GLY A 145 -2.81 4.14 21.68
CA GLY A 145 -2.21 3.42 20.57
C GLY A 145 -2.88 2.06 20.40
N SER A 146 -3.09 1.65 19.16
CA SER A 146 -3.66 0.33 18.86
C SER A 146 -3.14 -0.27 17.56
N THR A 147 -2.18 0.38 16.88
CA THR A 147 -1.70 -0.07 15.57
C THR A 147 -1.13 -1.49 15.62
N GLU A 148 -0.37 -1.83 16.65
CA GLU A 148 0.12 -3.20 16.82
C GLU A 148 -1.05 -4.21 16.89
N ASN A 149 -2.08 -3.91 17.68
CA ASN A 149 -3.26 -4.79 17.78
C ASN A 149 -4.03 -4.90 16.46
N LEU A 150 -4.15 -3.80 15.71
CA LEU A 150 -4.77 -3.83 14.37
C LEU A 150 -3.96 -4.70 13.41
N THR A 151 -2.63 -4.55 13.41
CA THR A 151 -1.74 -5.29 12.51
C THR A 151 -1.63 -6.78 12.85
N ARG A 152 -1.79 -7.16 14.12
CA ARG A 152 -1.96 -8.58 14.50
C ARG A 152 -3.28 -9.16 14.00
N LYS A 153 -4.38 -8.41 14.08
CA LYS A 153 -5.70 -8.89 13.63
C LYS A 153 -5.79 -9.08 12.11
N ASN A 154 -5.04 -8.31 11.33
CA ASN A 154 -5.05 -8.39 9.87
C ASN A 154 -3.86 -9.18 9.27
N GLY A 155 -2.99 -9.76 10.11
CA GLY A 155 -1.87 -10.61 9.68
C GLY A 155 -0.63 -9.85 9.20
N LEU A 156 -0.60 -8.52 9.31
CA LEU A 156 0.55 -7.71 8.93
C LEU A 156 1.69 -7.85 9.94
N HIS A 157 1.39 -7.92 11.24
CA HIS A 157 2.42 -8.04 12.26
C HIS A 157 3.25 -9.32 12.06
N GLU A 158 2.57 -10.45 11.85
CA GLU A 158 3.19 -11.74 11.56
C GLU A 158 4.02 -11.67 10.28
N ALA A 159 3.49 -11.08 9.21
CA ALA A 159 4.23 -10.90 7.97
C ALA A 159 5.53 -10.08 8.13
N ILE A 160 5.52 -9.06 8.99
CA ILE A 160 6.71 -8.25 9.28
C ILE A 160 7.76 -9.11 10.00
N VAL A 161 7.37 -9.79 11.07
CA VAL A 161 8.30 -10.57 11.91
C VAL A 161 8.83 -11.79 11.14
N ASP A 162 7.95 -12.56 10.49
CA ASP A 162 8.30 -13.77 9.75
C ASP A 162 9.28 -13.49 8.59
N SER A 163 9.25 -12.28 8.04
CA SER A 163 10.14 -11.87 6.94
C SER A 163 11.48 -11.31 7.42
N GLY A 164 11.72 -11.24 8.73
CA GLY A 164 12.98 -10.74 9.30
C GLY A 164 13.05 -9.21 9.43
N ALA A 165 11.94 -8.51 9.19
CA ALA A 165 11.83 -7.09 9.48
C ALA A 165 11.44 -6.82 10.95
N ARG A 166 11.58 -5.56 11.37
CA ARG A 166 11.15 -5.11 12.70
C ARG A 166 9.88 -4.26 12.59
N PRO A 167 8.82 -4.56 13.37
CA PRO A 167 7.67 -3.67 13.49
C PRO A 167 8.10 -2.30 14.01
N CYS A 168 7.50 -1.24 13.47
CA CYS A 168 7.74 0.14 13.89
C CYS A 168 6.44 0.93 13.76
N PHE A 169 5.64 0.98 14.83
CA PHE A 169 4.35 1.66 14.84
C PHE A 169 4.48 3.07 15.44
N PHE A 170 3.93 4.06 14.76
CA PHE A 170 4.20 5.46 15.10
C PHE A 170 3.60 5.90 16.44
N ASP A 171 2.47 5.28 16.82
CA ASP A 171 1.79 5.52 18.10
C ASP A 171 2.59 4.98 19.31
N ASP A 172 3.53 4.05 19.11
CA ASP A 172 4.45 3.59 20.16
C ASP A 172 5.55 4.62 20.46
N TYR A 173 5.90 5.45 19.47
CA TYR A 173 6.96 6.46 19.57
C TYR A 173 6.43 7.88 19.74
N GLY A 174 5.11 8.07 19.61
CA GLY A 174 4.46 9.34 19.93
C GLY A 174 4.35 10.35 18.80
N TYR A 175 4.32 9.88 17.57
CA TYR A 175 4.09 10.69 16.37
C TYR A 175 2.61 10.75 15.99
#